data_AF-A0A7C0UXJ5-F1
#
_entry.id   AF-A0A7C0UXJ5-F1
#
_cell.length_a   1.000
_cell.length_b   1.000
_cell.length_c   1.000
_cell.angle_alpha   90.00
_cell.angle_beta   90.00
_cell.angle_gamma   90.00
#
_symmetry.space_group_name_H-M   'P 1'
#
loop_
_entity.id
_entity.type
_entity.pdbx_description
1 polymer ?
#
loop_
_entity_poly.entity_id
_entity_poly.type
_entity_poly.pdbx_seq_one_letter_code
_entity_poly.pdbx_strand_id
1 'polypeptide(L)' 'MKRKPESKTYVIDLTKIDGDGSFPCPKCGVIISPDDETEEVYVIVDTKVKGEQLEELVIRCNKCGSKIRLTGFLLSTQKA' A
#
# COMPACT_ATOMS: atom_id res chain seq x y z
N MET A 1 -15.57 18.73 24.11
CA MET A 1 -14.36 18.52 23.29
C MET A 1 -14.00 17.04 23.29
N LYS A 2 -14.27 16.30 22.21
CA LYS A 2 -13.81 14.91 22.06
C LYS A 2 -12.96 14.88 20.79
N ARG A 3 -11.65 15.13 20.93
CA ARG A 3 -10.69 15.03 19.82
C ARG A 3 -10.66 13.57 19.37
N LYS A 4 -11.26 13.28 18.21
CA LYS A 4 -11.15 11.97 17.55
C LYS A 4 -9.66 11.78 17.24
N PRO A 5 -8.98 10.73 17.75
CA PRO A 5 -7.66 10.41 17.24
C PRO A 5 -7.87 9.97 15.79
N GLU A 6 -7.48 10.81 14.85
CA GLU A 6 -7.51 10.48 13.44
C GLU A 6 -6.67 9.21 13.25
N SER A 7 -7.35 8.13 12.90
CA SER A 7 -6.71 6.90 12.45
C SER A 7 -5.91 7.22 11.20
N LYS A 8 -4.62 7.50 11.38
CA LYS A 8 -3.69 7.87 10.31
C LYS A 8 -3.50 6.67 9.38
N THR A 9 -4.29 6.62 8.32
CA THR A 9 -4.02 5.78 7.16
C THR A 9 -2.95 6.47 6.33
N TYR A 10 -1.86 5.77 6.07
CA TYR A 10 -0.77 6.33 5.27
C TYR A 10 -1.09 6.15 3.80
N VAL A 11 -1.09 7.23 3.01
CA VAL A 11 -1.26 7.12 1.56
C VAL A 11 0.12 7.19 0.92
N ILE A 12 0.44 6.18 0.12
CA ILE A 12 1.70 6.06 -0.61
C ILE A 12 1.36 6.02 -2.09
N ASP A 13 2.02 6.89 -2.85
CA ASP A 13 1.85 7.00 -4.29
C ASP A 13 3.05 6.34 -4.95
N LEU A 14 2.85 5.14 -5.50
CA LEU A 14 3.89 4.34 -6.13
C LEU A 14 4.51 5.06 -7.34
N THR A 15 3.77 5.98 -8.00
CA THR A 15 4.32 6.78 -9.11
C THR A 15 5.42 7.74 -8.69
N LYS A 16 5.53 8.04 -7.40
CA LYS A 16 6.53 8.96 -6.84
C LYS A 16 7.73 8.22 -6.25
N ILE A 17 7.70 6.90 -6.22
CA ILE A 17 8.78 6.08 -5.70
C ILE A 17 9.64 5.66 -6.89
N ASP A 18 10.80 6.29 -7.06
CA ASP A 18 11.83 5.85 -8.00
C ASP A 18 12.47 4.55 -7.47
N GLY A 19 12.17 3.41 -8.09
CA GLY A 19 12.75 2.10 -7.75
C GLY A 19 11.83 0.91 -8.06
N ASP A 20 12.16 -0.29 -7.55
CA ASP A 20 11.42 -1.55 -7.70
C ASP A 20 10.07 -1.58 -6.94
N GLY A 21 9.46 -0.41 -6.66
CA GLY A 21 8.24 -0.30 -5.86
C GLY A 21 8.41 -0.64 -4.38
N SER A 22 9.63 -0.84 -3.90
CA SER A 22 9.91 -1.12 -2.48
C SER A 22 9.89 0.17 -1.65
N PHE A 23 9.10 0.19 -0.57
CA PHE A 23 8.96 1.36 0.30
C PHE A 23 9.04 1.00 1.79
N PRO A 24 9.69 1.83 2.62
CA PRO A 24 9.68 1.62 4.06
C PRO A 24 8.31 1.99 4.65
N CYS A 25 7.82 1.18 5.58
CA CYS A 25 6.62 1.47 6.33
C CYS A 25 6.81 2.77 7.13
N PRO A 26 5.92 3.77 6.99
CA PRO A 26 6.08 5.06 7.65
C PRO A 26 5.93 5.01 9.19
N LYS A 27 5.54 3.85 9.76
CA LYS A 27 5.41 3.68 11.21
C LYS A 27 6.57 2.93 11.85
N CYS A 28 7.07 1.85 11.24
CA CYS A 28 8.14 1.03 11.81
C CYS A 28 9.40 0.95 10.96
N GLY A 29 9.37 1.43 9.72
CA GLY A 29 10.50 1.37 8.79
C GLY A 29 10.73 0.01 8.14
N VAL A 30 9.85 -1.00 8.32
CA VAL A 30 9.98 -2.27 7.61
C VAL A 30 9.87 -2.03 6.10
N ILE A 31 10.77 -2.59 5.30
CA ILE A 31 10.70 -2.51 3.85
C ILE A 31 9.51 -3.37 3.40
N ILE A 32 8.60 -2.76 2.66
CA ILE A 32 7.47 -3.41 2.01
C ILE A 32 7.74 -3.38 0.52
N SER A 33 7.81 -4.55 -0.09
CA SER A 33 8.07 -4.72 -1.51
C SER A 33 6.85 -5.37 -2.18
N PRO A 34 6.49 -4.97 -3.40
CA PRO A 34 5.40 -5.62 -4.13
C PRO A 34 5.69 -7.10 -4.44
N ASP A 35 6.96 -7.50 -4.54
CA ASP A 35 7.41 -8.89 -4.67
C ASP A 35 7.25 -9.72 -3.38
N ASP A 36 6.96 -9.09 -2.25
CA ASP A 36 6.76 -9.76 -0.97
C ASP A 36 5.34 -10.34 -0.92
N GLU A 37 5.12 -11.42 -1.68
CA GLU A 37 3.83 -12.12 -1.82
C GLU A 37 3.56 -13.10 -0.68
N THR A 38 4.51 -13.32 0.23
CA THR A 38 4.39 -14.37 1.27
C THR A 38 3.44 -13.99 2.42
N GLU A 39 2.80 -12.82 2.36
CA GLU A 39 1.95 -12.24 3.41
C GLU A 39 2.64 -12.12 4.78
N GLU A 40 3.96 -12.33 4.87
CA GLU A 40 4.70 -12.32 6.14
C GLU A 40 4.96 -10.88 6.63
N VAL A 41 5.19 -9.96 5.70
CA VAL A 41 5.52 -8.56 6.00
C VAL A 41 4.27 -7.69 6.07
N TYR A 42 3.34 -7.89 5.16
CA TYR A 42 2.07 -7.18 5.08
C TYR A 42 0.95 -8.12 4.62
N VAL A 43 -0.29 -7.72 4.90
CA VAL A 43 -1.49 -8.41 4.43
C VAL A 43 -2.39 -7.42 3.71
N ILE A 44 -2.98 -7.82 2.59
CA ILE A 44 -3.95 -6.99 1.87
C ILE A 44 -5.26 -6.99 2.66
N VAL A 45 -5.73 -5.81 3.04
CA VAL A 45 -6.96 -5.65 3.82
C VAL A 45 -8.12 -5.07 3.02
N ASP A 46 -7.82 -4.33 1.95
CA ASP A 46 -8.84 -3.78 1.05
C ASP A 46 -8.22 -3.60 -0.34
N THR A 47 -8.96 -3.96 -1.38
CA THR A 47 -8.53 -3.79 -2.77
C THR A 47 -9.62 -3.10 -3.53
N LYS A 48 -9.28 -1.99 -4.18
CA LYS A 48 -10.23 -1.17 -4.91
C LYS A 48 -9.86 -1.13 -6.39
N VAL A 49 -10.74 -1.73 -7.17
CA VAL A 49 -10.68 -1.79 -8.63
C VAL A 49 -11.81 -0.95 -9.22
N LYS A 50 -11.52 -0.26 -10.32
CA LYS A 50 -12.50 0.52 -11.09
C LYS A 50 -12.47 0.06 -12.54
N GLY A 51 -13.50 -0.67 -12.94
CA GLY A 51 -13.54 -1.35 -14.22
C GLY A 51 -12.49 -2.47 -14.24
N GLU A 52 -11.53 -2.36 -15.15
CA GLU A 52 -10.42 -3.31 -15.32
C GLU A 52 -9.11 -2.82 -14.69
N GLN A 53 -9.14 -1.71 -13.93
CA GLN A 53 -7.94 -1.07 -13.38
C GLN A 53 -7.91 -1.06 -11.86
N LEU A 54 -6.76 -1.41 -11.28
CA LEU A 54 -6.49 -1.26 -9.86
C LEU A 54 -6.33 0.23 -9.56
N GLU A 55 -7.28 0.83 -8.84
CA GLU A 55 -7.15 2.25 -8.44
C GLU A 55 -6.37 2.37 -7.14
N GLU A 56 -6.73 1.58 -6.13
CA GLU A 56 -6.21 1.73 -4.77
C GLU A 56 -6.08 0.37 -4.09
N LEU A 57 -5.00 0.16 -3.32
CA LEU A 57 -4.77 -1.07 -2.56
C LEU A 57 -4.45 -0.69 -1.12
N VAL A 58 -5.25 -1.14 -0.15
CA VAL A 58 -4.96 -0.98 1.26
C VAL A 58 -4.33 -2.24 1.79
N ILE A 59 -3.08 -2.10 2.22
CA ILE A 59 -2.35 -3.15 2.92
C ILE A 59 -2.25 -2.81 4.41
N ARG A 60 -2.09 -3.83 5.23
CA ARG A 60 -1.80 -3.70 6.65
C ARG A 60 -0.44 -4.34 6.92
N CYS A 61 0.46 -3.57 7.51
CA CYS A 61 1.75 -4.10 7.94
C CYS A 61 1.56 -5.09 9.09
N ASN A 62 2.09 -6.31 8.97
CA ASN A 62 2.00 -7.32 10.03
C ASN A 62 2.98 -7.05 11.18
N LYS A 63 4.07 -6.30 10.94
CA LYS A 63 5.02 -5.91 11.98
C LYS A 63 4.46 -4.89 12.97
N CYS A 64 3.74 -3.87 12.49
CA CYS A 64 3.27 -2.76 13.34
C CYS A 64 1.75 -2.54 13.34
N GLY A 65 1.01 -3.29 12.52
CA GLY A 65 -0.44 -3.22 12.38
C GLY A 65 -0.96 -1.99 11.62
N SER A 66 -0.09 -1.19 11.00
CA SER A 66 -0.47 0.05 10.29
C SER A 66 -1.19 -0.23 8.97
N LYS A 67 -2.22 0.55 8.67
CA LYS A 67 -2.88 0.55 7.36
C LYS A 67 -2.22 1.55 6.42
N ILE A 68 -1.86 1.07 5.25
CA ILE A 68 -1.15 1.82 4.22
C ILE A 68 -1.96 1.64 2.93
N ARG A 69 -2.27 2.75 2.29
CA ARG A 69 -3.08 2.86 1.10
C ARG A 69 -2.16 3.20 -0.05
N LEU A 70 -1.88 2.20 -0.86
CA LEU A 70 -1.12 2.32 -2.09
C LEU A 70 -2.03 2.84 -3.19
N THR A 71 -1.49 3.80 -3.93
CA THR A 71 -2.10 4.46 -5.08
C THR A 71 -1.03 4.57 -6.15
N GLY A 72 -1.41 4.89 -7.39
CA GLY A 72 -0.44 5.01 -8.46
C GLY A 72 -0.11 3.69 -9.15
N PHE A 73 -1.01 2.71 -9.06
CA PHE A 73 -0.99 1.54 -9.92
C PHE A 73 -1.35 1.96 -11.35
N LEU A 74 -0.38 2.53 -12.06
CA LEU A 74 -0.48 2.68 -13.51
C LEU A 74 -0.41 1.27 -14.07
N LEU A 75 -1.54 0.74 -14.51
CA LEU A 75 -1.55 -0.50 -15.28
C LEU A 75 -0.57 -0.33 -16.44
N SER A 76 0.58 -0.98 -16.34
CA SER A 76 1.30 -1.42 -17.52
C SER A 76 0.40 -2.45 -18.17
N THR A 77 -0.54 -1.99 -19.00
CA THR A 77 -1.35 -2.83 -19.87
C THR A 77 -0.38 -3.69 -20.68
N GLN A 78 -0.13 -4.92 -20.22
CA GLN A 78 0.50 -5.94 -21.03
C GLN A 78 -0.52 -6.31 -22.10
N LYS A 79 -0.41 -5.60 -23.22
CA LYS A 79 -1.04 -5.89 -24.49
C LYS A 79 -0.51 -7.26 -24.93
N ALA A 80 -1.34 -8.30 -24.84
CA ALA A 80 -1.16 -9.57 -25.53
C ALA A 80 -2.23 -9.68 -26.61
#